data_AF-A0A9E5F4E0-F1
#
_entry.id   AF-A0A9E5F4E0-F1
#
_cell.length_a   1.000
_cell.length_b   1.000
_cell.length_c   1.000
_cell.angle_alpha   90.00
_cell.angle_beta   90.00
_cell.angle_gamma   90.00
#
_symmetry.space_group_name_H-M   'P 1'
#
loop_
_entity.id
_entity.type
_entity.pdbx_description
1 polymer ?
#
loop_
_entity_poly.entity_id
_entity_poly.type
_entity_poly.pdbx_seq_one_letter_code
_entity_poly.pdbx_strand_id
1 'polypeptide(L)'
;GPYLFDEVRQSGLPMIASSDFHGEKNMTSWKTLLTCEKKTEAIFQAIRKQNLNFHFYREEPIRETVRSVIPWPLGSQLGHHGLGNLVSL
;
A
#
# COMPACT_ATOMS: atom_id res chain seq x y z
N GLY A 1 4.38 -9.80 -17.44
CA GLY A 1 4.99 -8.61 -18.06
C GLY A 1 4.04 -7.42 -17.99
N PRO A 2 4.44 -6.22 -18.42
CA PRO A 2 3.62 -5.00 -18.36
C PRO A 2 2.57 -4.92 -19.48
N TYR A 3 2.12 -6.07 -19.99
CA TYR A 3 1.07 -6.13 -21.00
C TYR A 3 -0.29 -5.95 -20.32
N LEU A 4 -1.12 -5.07 -20.87
CA LEU A 4 -2.50 -4.85 -20.45
C LEU A 4 -3.42 -5.42 -21.53
N PHE A 5 -4.32 -6.32 -21.15
CA PHE A 5 -5.25 -6.97 -22.07
C PHE A 5 -6.41 -6.04 -22.42
N ASP A 6 -6.51 -5.64 -23.68
CA ASP A 6 -7.56 -4.73 -24.15
C ASP A 6 -8.96 -5.34 -24.04
N GLU A 7 -9.08 -6.65 -24.21
CA GLU A 7 -10.34 -7.39 -24.08
C GLU A 7 -10.89 -7.31 -22.65
N VAL A 8 -10.00 -7.41 -21.65
CA VAL A 8 -10.38 -7.26 -20.24
C VAL A 8 -10.81 -5.82 -19.96
N ARG A 9 -10.07 -4.83 -20.47
CA ARG A 9 -10.38 -3.41 -20.34
C ARG A 9 -11.72 -3.03 -20.99
N GLN A 10 -12.03 -3.65 -22.14
CA GLN A 10 -13.26 -3.41 -22.90
C GLN A 10 -14.47 -4.20 -22.36
N SER A 11 -14.26 -5.18 -21.48
CA SER A 11 -15.34 -6.01 -20.94
C SER A 11 -16.39 -5.23 -20.14
N GLY A 12 -16.02 -4.05 -19.61
CA GLY A 12 -16.87 -3.26 -18.70
C GLY A 12 -17.06 -3.90 -17.32
N LEU A 13 -16.41 -5.03 -17.03
CA LEU A 13 -16.45 -5.67 -15.73
C LEU A 13 -15.60 -4.89 -14.71
N PRO A 14 -15.95 -4.92 -13.41
CA PRO A 14 -15.09 -4.38 -12.37
C PRO A 14 -13.70 -5.03 -12.41
N MET A 15 -12.66 -4.21 -12.43
CA MET A 15 -11.28 -4.64 -12.54
C MET A 15 -10.51 -4.38 -11.25
N ILE A 16 -9.55 -5.25 -10.97
CA ILE A 16 -8.54 -5.10 -9.93
C ILE A 16 -7.24 -5.72 -10.42
N ALA A 17 -6.12 -5.11 -10.07
CA ALA A 17 -4.80 -5.67 -10.29
C ALA A 17 -4.15 -6.07 -8.96
N SER A 18 -3.58 -7.28 -8.95
CA SER A 18 -2.85 -7.89 -7.83
C SER A 18 -1.61 -8.60 -8.36
N SER A 19 -0.60 -8.75 -7.51
CA SER A 19 0.59 -9.57 -7.79
C SER A 19 0.32 -11.06 -7.85
N ASP A 20 -0.75 -11.52 -7.19
CA ASP A 20 -0.92 -12.92 -6.82
C ASP A 20 0.35 -13.48 -6.16
N PHE A 21 0.67 -12.94 -4.98
CA PHE A 21 2.01 -13.05 -4.38
C PHE A 21 2.30 -14.46 -3.86
N HIS A 22 3.27 -15.13 -4.48
CA HIS A 22 3.79 -16.45 -4.08
C HIS A 22 5.31 -16.44 -3.84
N GLY A 23 5.97 -15.29 -4.00
CA GLY A 23 7.40 -15.10 -3.80
C GLY A 23 7.89 -13.77 -4.37
N GLU A 24 9.16 -13.44 -4.15
CA GLU A 24 9.78 -12.14 -4.51
C GLU A 24 9.60 -11.77 -5.99
N LYS A 25 9.68 -12.76 -6.89
CA LYS A 25 9.46 -12.56 -8.32
C LYS A 25 8.08 -11.99 -8.66
N ASN A 26 7.08 -12.15 -7.79
CA ASN A 26 5.73 -11.58 -7.95
C ASN A 26 5.65 -10.11 -7.52
N MET A 27 6.70 -9.54 -6.91
CA MET A 27 6.66 -8.15 -6.48
C MET A 27 6.52 -7.21 -7.67
N THR A 28 7.32 -7.43 -8.72
CA THR A 28 7.24 -6.72 -10.01
C THR A 28 6.00 -7.17 -10.79
N SER A 29 4.92 -6.41 -10.69
CA SER A 29 3.60 -6.79 -11.18
C SER A 29 2.65 -5.60 -11.31
N TRP A 30 1.50 -5.82 -11.92
CA TRP A 30 0.41 -4.85 -11.93
C TRP A 30 -0.17 -4.65 -10.53
N LYS A 31 -0.37 -3.39 -10.13
CA LYS A 31 -0.96 -2.97 -8.87
C LYS A 31 -2.15 -2.04 -9.14
N THR A 32 -3.10 -2.06 -8.20
CA THR A 32 -4.19 -1.09 -8.16
C THR A 32 -3.76 0.13 -7.36
N LEU A 33 -3.77 1.30 -7.98
CA LEU A 33 -3.53 2.58 -7.33
C LEU A 33 -4.88 3.22 -6.96
N LEU A 34 -5.00 3.63 -5.71
CA LEU A 34 -6.23 4.21 -5.14
C LEU A 34 -5.98 5.63 -4.69
N THR A 35 -6.85 6.55 -5.11
CA THR A 35 -6.88 7.93 -4.63
C THR A 35 -8.05 8.08 -3.65
N CYS A 36 -7.83 7.68 -2.40
CA CYS A 36 -8.81 7.76 -1.33
C CYS A 36 -8.13 7.93 0.04
N GLU A 37 -8.92 8.15 1.09
CA GLU A 37 -8.40 8.08 2.46
C GLU A 37 -7.80 6.70 2.75
N LYS A 38 -6.73 6.65 3.55
CA LYS A 38 -6.11 5.41 4.03
C LYS A 38 -6.95 4.75 5.14
N LYS A 39 -8.23 4.52 4.87
CA LYS A 39 -9.21 3.85 5.72
C LYS A 39 -9.87 2.73 4.93
N THR A 40 -10.11 1.59 5.59
CA THR A 40 -10.66 0.38 4.97
C THR A 40 -11.96 0.64 4.19
N GLU A 41 -12.90 1.39 4.78
CA GLU A 41 -14.17 1.67 4.12
C GLU A 41 -13.99 2.56 2.88
N ALA A 42 -13.10 3.55 2.93
CA ALA A 42 -12.82 4.42 1.78
C ALA A 42 -12.18 3.61 0.63
N ILE A 43 -11.28 2.68 0.96
CA ILE A 43 -10.66 1.75 0.00
C ILE A 43 -11.72 0.87 -0.66
N PHE A 44 -12.60 0.25 0.12
CA PHE A 44 -13.67 -0.59 -0.43
C PHE A 44 -14.66 0.19 -1.28
N GLN A 45 -15.01 1.42 -0.87
CA GLN A 45 -15.85 2.30 -1.69
C GLN A 45 -15.17 2.66 -3.02
N ALA A 46 -13.88 2.97 -3.02
CA ALA A 46 -13.13 3.25 -4.25
C ALA A 46 -13.11 2.03 -5.20
N ILE A 47 -12.89 0.82 -4.66
CA ILE A 47 -12.94 -0.43 -5.44
C ILE A 47 -14.35 -0.67 -6.02
N ARG A 48 -15.40 -0.56 -5.20
CA ARG A 48 -16.79 -0.77 -5.65
C ARG A 48 -17.21 0.22 -6.74
N LYS A 49 -16.80 1.48 -6.60
CA LYS A 49 -17.08 2.56 -7.57
C LYS A 49 -16.13 2.57 -8.77
N GLN A 50 -15.16 1.66 -8.81
CA GLN A 50 -14.14 1.59 -9.86
C GLN A 50 -13.35 2.91 -10.03
N ASN A 51 -13.13 3.64 -8.93
CA ASN A 51 -12.28 4.84 -8.91
C ASN A 51 -10.83 4.42 -8.62
N LEU A 52 -10.18 3.86 -9.63
CA LEU A 52 -8.89 3.19 -9.52
C LEU A 52 -8.07 3.34 -10.80
N ASN A 53 -6.75 3.24 -10.64
CA ASN A 53 -5.79 3.28 -11.74
C ASN A 53 -4.89 2.03 -11.67
N PHE A 54 -4.31 1.63 -12.81
CA PHE A 54 -3.46 0.46 -12.91
C PHE A 54 -2.02 0.88 -13.17
N HIS A 55 -1.11 0.44 -12.31
CA HIS A 55 0.30 0.76 -12.42
C HIS A 55 1.13 -0.52 -12.40
N PHE A 56 2.03 -0.68 -13.36
CA PHE A 56 2.98 -1.78 -13.35
C PHE A 56 4.18 -1.42 -12.48
N TYR A 57 4.18 -1.92 -11.23
CA TYR A 57 5.25 -1.70 -10.28
C TYR A 57 6.49 -2.51 -10.66
N ARG A 58 7.65 -1.88 -10.58
CA ARG A 58 8.97 -2.53 -10.65
C ARG A 58 9.72 -2.19 -9.37
N GLU A 59 10.33 -3.21 -8.78
CA GLU A 59 11.22 -3.00 -7.64
C GLU A 59 12.44 -2.21 -8.12
N GLU A 60 12.63 -1.01 -7.62
CA GLU A 60 13.86 -0.26 -7.81
C GLU A 60 14.85 -0.65 -6.71
N PRO A 61 16.15 -0.82 -7.01
CA PRO A 61 17.16 -1.08 -5.99
C PRO A 61 17.10 0.02 -4.93
N ILE A 62 17.02 -0.35 -3.66
CA ILE A 62 17.10 0.62 -2.56
C ILE A 62 18.46 1.29 -2.67
N ARG A 63 18.49 2.54 -3.14
CA ARG A 63 19.66 3.40 -2.92
C ARG A 63 19.70 3.64 -1.42
N GLU A 64 20.83 3.33 -0.81
CA GLU A 64 21.12 3.45 0.62
C GLU A 64 21.03 4.92 1.07
N THR A 65 19.81 5.45 1.10
CA THR A 65 19.50 6.76 1.63
C THR A 65 19.19 6.51 3.09
N VAL A 66 20.24 6.66 3.90
CA VAL A 66 20.29 6.64 5.37
C VAL A 66 18.89 6.74 5.99
N ARG A 67 18.36 5.60 6.44
CA ARG A 67 17.25 5.60 7.39
C ARG A 67 17.84 5.92 8.75
N SER A 68 17.57 7.11 9.29
CA SER A 68 17.41 7.20 10.74
C SER A 68 16.33 6.18 11.11
N VAL A 69 16.78 5.09 11.73
CA VAL A 69 15.98 3.96 12.12
C VAL A 69 14.90 4.45 13.07
N ILE A 70 13.65 4.50 12.62
CA ILE A 70 12.50 4.51 13.54
C ILE A 70 12.15 3.04 13.79
N PRO A 71 12.34 2.50 15.01
CA PRO A 71 11.92 1.13 15.33
C PRO A 71 10.40 1.08 15.52
N TRP A 72 9.76 0.03 15.00
CA TRP A 72 8.33 -0.25 15.21
C TRP A 72 8.11 -1.71 15.68
N PRO A 73 7.31 -1.99 16.73
CA PRO A 73 6.93 -1.17 17.89
C PRO A 73 7.26 -1.84 19.25
N LEU A 74 7.74 -1.06 20.23
CA LEU A 74 7.57 -1.35 21.65
C LEU A 74 6.23 -0.76 22.08
N GLY A 75 5.18 -1.55 21.92
CA GLY A 75 3.80 -1.17 22.24
C GLY A 75 3.05 -2.33 22.91
N SER A 76 3.65 -2.95 23.93
CA SER A 76 2.94 -3.83 24.87
C SER A 76 3.78 -4.07 26.12
N GLN A 77 3.79 -3.13 27.06
CA GLN A 77 3.87 -3.45 28.48
C GLN A 77 3.27 -2.30 29.28
N LEU A 78 2.06 -2.55 29.77
CA LEU A 78 1.42 -1.82 30.86
C LEU A 78 2.32 -1.93 32.10
N GLY A 79 2.57 -0.81 32.78
CA GLY A 79 3.36 -0.83 34.01
C GLY A 79 3.61 0.56 34.60
N HIS A 80 2.59 1.11 35.23
CA HIS A 80 2.64 1.91 36.47
C HIS A 80 3.63 3.09 36.63
N HIS A 81 3.03 4.23 37.00
CA HIS A 81 3.57 5.39 37.71
C HIS A 81 4.29 6.49 36.91
N GLY A 82 3.57 7.60 36.74
CA GLY A 82 4.01 8.87 37.34
C GLY A 82 4.75 9.86 36.44
N LEU A 83 4.04 10.95 36.12
CA LEU A 83 4.51 12.35 36.06
C LEU A 83 5.53 12.76 34.98
N GLY A 84 5.15 13.77 34.19
CA GLY A 84 6.10 14.78 33.73
C GLY A 84 5.92 15.31 32.30
N ASN A 85 5.09 16.35 32.18
CA ASN A 85 5.19 17.52 31.28
C ASN A 85 5.87 17.44 29.89
N LEU A 86 5.04 17.71 28.87
CA LEU A 86 5.08 18.92 28.01
C LEU A 86 6.42 19.63 27.79
N VAL A 87 6.88 19.63 26.52
CA VAL A 87 7.58 20.74 25.83
C VAL A 87 7.22 20.63 24.33
N SER A 88 6.28 21.44 23.81
CA SER A 88 6.46 22.76 23.16
C SER A 88 7.25 22.75 21.84
N LEU A 89 6.57 22.57 20.70
CA LEU A 89 6.27 23.57 19.66
C LEU A 89 5.58 22.89 18.46
#